data_AF-A0A8J8JBA0-F1
#
_entry.id   AF-A0A8J8JBA0-F1
#
_cell.length_a   1.000
_cell.length_b   1.000
_cell.length_c   1.000
_cell.angle_alpha   90.00
_cell.angle_beta   90.00
_cell.angle_gamma   90.00
#
_symmetry.space_group_name_H-M   'P 1'
#
loop_
_entity.id
_entity.type
_entity.pdbx_description
1 polymer ?
#
loop_
_entity_poly.entity_id
_entity_poly.type
_entity_poly.pdbx_seq_one_letter_code
_entity_poly.pdbx_strand_id
1 'polypeptide(L)'
;MPLVIAIDESSRAAAIVIVEYNDLPKIAREFRGIRHFREVKRNRNRYLKDEFKPRLEKAVRKYRLELRYYSKIDHYFWEDVEYYARFGLEIVVDDKLWRAVVDRFGDMQISIAKEGDIAPAIEELKQKLWRAGKEKDVSIQKQIEKKLEYYLQRKILITIADNYVNLRRRGLKH
;
A
#
# COMPACT_ATOMS: atom_id res chain seq x y z
N MET A 1 0.83 4.86 -18.50
CA MET A 1 0.90 5.83 -17.39
C MET A 1 1.56 5.12 -16.21
N PRO A 2 2.49 5.75 -15.49
CA PRO A 2 3.23 5.08 -14.42
C PRO A 2 2.31 4.70 -13.25
N LEU A 3 2.34 3.41 -12.87
CA LEU A 3 1.50 2.85 -11.82
C LEU A 3 2.31 2.50 -10.57
N VAL A 4 1.67 2.57 -9.41
CA VAL A 4 2.14 1.92 -8.17
C VAL A 4 1.10 0.89 -7.78
N ILE A 5 1.58 -0.32 -7.51
CA ILE A 5 0.76 -1.47 -7.18
C ILE A 5 1.01 -1.82 -5.71
N ALA A 6 -0.05 -2.07 -4.95
CA ALA A 6 0.06 -2.69 -3.63
C ALA A 6 -0.75 -3.99 -3.57
N ILE A 7 -0.15 -5.02 -2.99
CA ILE A 7 -0.70 -6.37 -2.95
C ILE A 7 -0.67 -6.87 -1.51
N ASP A 8 -1.84 -7.21 -0.96
CA ASP A 8 -1.95 -7.83 0.36
C ASP A 8 -2.69 -9.16 0.30
N GLU A 9 -2.24 -10.11 1.12
CA GLU A 9 -2.79 -11.46 1.24
C GLU A 9 -3.36 -11.71 2.64
N SER A 10 -4.61 -12.16 2.69
CA SER A 10 -5.30 -12.54 3.91
C SER A 10 -6.10 -13.84 3.75
N SER A 11 -5.63 -14.90 4.39
CA SER A 11 -6.17 -16.27 4.35
C SER A 11 -6.51 -16.78 2.94
N ARG A 12 -5.48 -16.80 2.10
CA ARG A 12 -5.42 -17.18 0.69
C ARG A 12 -6.12 -16.23 -0.28
N ALA A 13 -6.96 -15.31 0.19
CA ALA A 13 -7.50 -14.26 -0.65
C ALA A 13 -6.51 -13.10 -0.76
N ALA A 14 -6.57 -12.36 -1.85
CA ALA A 14 -5.68 -11.23 -2.11
C ALA A 14 -6.46 -10.01 -2.59
N ALA A 15 -5.90 -8.83 -2.30
CA ALA A 15 -6.30 -7.58 -2.93
C ALA A 15 -5.13 -7.01 -3.73
N ILE A 16 -5.44 -6.47 -4.90
CA ILE A 16 -4.52 -5.62 -5.66
C ILE A 16 -5.09 -4.22 -5.66
N VAL A 17 -4.26 -3.25 -5.26
CA VAL A 17 -4.54 -1.82 -5.32
C VAL A 17 -3.65 -1.22 -6.39
N ILE A 18 -4.25 -0.64 -7.43
CA ILE A 18 -3.54 -0.01 -8.53
C ILE A 18 -3.80 1.48 -8.48
N VAL A 19 -2.72 2.26 -8.43
CA VAL A 19 -2.78 3.71 -8.30
C VAL A 19 -1.93 4.36 -9.38
N GLU A 20 -2.46 5.38 -10.05
CA GLU A 20 -1.61 6.25 -10.87
C GLU A 20 -0.64 7.04 -9.97
N TYR A 21 0.66 7.02 -10.32
CA TYR A 21 1.71 7.63 -9.50
C TYR A 21 1.42 9.10 -9.13
N ASN A 22 0.81 9.88 -10.04
CA ASN A 22 0.48 11.29 -9.80
C ASN A 22 -0.62 11.51 -8.75
N ASP A 23 -1.48 10.51 -8.52
CA ASP A 23 -2.57 10.57 -7.54
C ASP A 23 -2.16 9.98 -6.19
N LEU A 24 -1.04 9.24 -6.12
CA LEU A 24 -0.55 8.61 -4.89
C LEU A 24 -0.45 9.58 -3.70
N PRO A 25 0.14 10.78 -3.81
CA PRO A 25 0.21 11.72 -2.68
C PRO A 25 -1.17 12.23 -2.22
N LYS A 26 -2.16 12.27 -3.13
CA LYS A 26 -3.53 12.73 -2.82
C LYS A 26 -4.31 11.62 -2.11
N ILE A 27 -4.21 10.39 -2.61
CA ILE A 27 -4.80 9.20 -1.99
C ILE A 27 -4.20 8.99 -0.60
N ALA A 28 -2.88 9.05 -0.47
CA ALA A 28 -2.22 8.93 0.83
C ALA A 28 -2.74 9.94 1.86
N ARG A 29 -3.02 11.19 1.44
CA ARG A 29 -3.61 12.20 2.33
C ARG A 29 -5.03 11.85 2.79
N GLU A 30 -5.89 11.36 1.91
CA GLU A 30 -7.29 11.00 2.25
C GLU A 30 -7.37 9.81 3.22
N PHE A 31 -6.41 8.88 3.12
CA PHE A 31 -6.29 7.73 4.02
C PHE A 31 -5.40 7.97 5.24
N ARG A 32 -4.91 9.21 5.45
CA ARG A 32 -4.19 9.54 6.68
C ARG A 32 -5.10 9.27 7.90
N GLY A 33 -4.57 8.50 8.86
CA GLY A 33 -5.31 8.08 10.06
C GLY A 33 -6.19 6.83 9.89
N ILE A 34 -6.34 6.29 8.68
CA ILE A 34 -6.86 4.93 8.51
C ILE A 34 -5.82 3.94 9.04
N ARG A 35 -6.29 3.02 9.88
CA ARG A 35 -5.48 1.99 10.53
C ARG A 35 -5.40 0.75 9.67
N HIS A 36 -4.33 0.00 9.80
CA HIS A 36 -4.25 -1.35 9.25
C HIS A 36 -5.28 -2.25 9.93
N PHE A 37 -5.88 -3.22 9.24
CA PHE A 37 -6.90 -4.08 9.83
C PHE A 37 -6.38 -4.82 11.07
N ARG A 38 -5.10 -5.23 11.00
CA ARG A 38 -4.36 -5.90 12.09
C ARG A 38 -4.25 -5.01 13.34
N GLU A 39 -4.19 -3.68 13.19
CA GLU A 39 -4.12 -2.71 14.29
C GLU A 39 -5.48 -2.49 14.99
N VAL A 40 -6.60 -2.86 14.35
CA VAL A 40 -7.95 -2.67 14.91
C VAL A 40 -8.30 -3.83 15.84
N LYS A 41 -8.29 -3.59 17.15
CA LYS A 41 -8.52 -4.63 18.18
C LYS A 41 -9.99 -4.95 18.45
N ARG A 42 -10.91 -3.98 18.31
CA ARG A 42 -12.34 -4.12 18.63
C ARG A 42 -13.20 -3.66 17.44
N ASN A 43 -14.37 -4.27 17.27
CA ASN A 43 -15.39 -3.88 16.29
C ASN A 43 -14.89 -3.76 14.84
N ARG A 44 -14.02 -4.70 14.41
CA ARG A 44 -13.41 -4.77 13.08
C ARG A 44 -14.40 -4.59 11.91
N ASN A 45 -15.58 -5.22 11.97
CA ASN A 45 -16.60 -5.07 10.93
C ASN A 45 -17.16 -3.65 10.86
N ARG A 46 -17.41 -3.04 12.02
CA ARG A 46 -17.91 -1.66 12.12
C ARG A 46 -16.87 -0.68 11.59
N TYR A 47 -15.61 -0.85 11.99
CA TYR A 47 -14.49 -0.08 11.44
C TYR A 47 -14.44 -0.13 9.90
N LEU A 48 -14.49 -1.34 9.34
CA LEU A 48 -14.46 -1.52 7.89
C LEU A 48 -15.65 -0.85 7.19
N LYS A 49 -16.85 -0.98 7.76
CA LYS A 49 -18.09 -0.47 7.17
C LYS A 49 -18.25 1.05 7.31
N ASP A 50 -17.93 1.60 8.48
CA ASP A 50 -18.28 2.96 8.85
C ASP A 50 -17.10 3.93 8.67
N GLU A 51 -15.85 3.46 8.76
CA GLU A 51 -14.65 4.31 8.64
C GLU A 51 -13.91 4.09 7.31
N PHE A 52 -13.58 2.85 6.97
CA PHE A 52 -12.75 2.56 5.79
C PHE A 52 -13.55 2.62 4.48
N LYS A 53 -14.67 1.90 4.37
CA LYS A 53 -15.48 1.79 3.15
C LYS A 53 -15.90 3.17 2.60
N PRO A 54 -16.43 4.12 3.39
CA PRO A 54 -16.86 5.41 2.84
C PRO A 54 -15.69 6.22 2.27
N ARG A 55 -14.51 6.15 2.89
CA ARG A 55 -13.30 6.80 2.36
C ARG A 55 -12.83 6.15 1.07
N LEU A 56 -12.88 4.81 1.00
CA LEU A 56 -12.54 4.06 -0.21
C LEU A 56 -13.44 4.45 -1.37
N GLU A 57 -14.75 4.47 -1.17
CA GLU A 57 -15.72 4.83 -2.21
C GLU A 57 -15.54 6.28 -2.69
N LYS A 58 -15.27 7.21 -1.78
CA LYS A 58 -14.92 8.59 -2.13
C LYS A 58 -13.64 8.65 -2.97
N ALA A 59 -12.61 7.90 -2.58
CA ALA A 59 -11.32 7.91 -3.27
C ALA A 59 -11.42 7.32 -4.69
N VAL A 60 -12.11 6.18 -4.85
CA VAL A 60 -12.33 5.53 -6.16
C VAL A 60 -13.10 6.44 -7.12
N ARG A 61 -14.05 7.25 -6.62
CA ARG A 61 -14.79 8.22 -7.44
C ARG A 61 -13.95 9.44 -7.86
N LYS A 62 -12.93 9.80 -7.08
CA LYS A 62 -12.20 11.07 -7.20
C LYS A 62 -10.84 10.92 -7.88
N TYR A 63 -10.21 9.75 -7.75
CA TYR A 63 -8.83 9.50 -8.19
C TYR A 63 -8.75 8.27 -9.07
N ARG A 64 -7.64 8.14 -9.79
CA ARG A 64 -7.32 6.92 -10.54
C ARG A 64 -6.78 5.85 -9.59
N LEU A 65 -7.73 5.20 -8.92
CA LEU A 65 -7.55 4.14 -7.94
C LEU A 65 -8.43 2.96 -8.35
N GLU A 66 -7.81 1.85 -8.75
CA GLU A 66 -8.48 0.60 -9.04
C GLU A 66 -8.20 -0.43 -7.94
N LEU A 67 -9.20 -1.25 -7.63
CA LEU A 67 -9.07 -2.34 -6.67
C LEU A 67 -9.55 -3.64 -7.31
N ARG A 68 -8.75 -4.70 -7.16
CA ARG A 68 -9.12 -6.06 -7.55
C ARG A 68 -9.13 -6.94 -6.31
N TYR A 69 -10.10 -7.85 -6.24
CA TYR A 69 -10.21 -8.84 -5.17
C TYR A 69 -10.18 -10.24 -5.76
N TYR A 70 -9.36 -11.08 -5.17
CA TYR A 70 -9.19 -12.48 -5.55
C TYR A 70 -9.49 -13.35 -4.33
N SER A 71 -10.40 -14.31 -4.47
CA SER A 71 -10.74 -15.24 -3.39
C SER A 71 -9.64 -16.27 -3.12
N LYS A 72 -8.74 -16.47 -4.08
CA LYS A 72 -7.55 -17.31 -4.01
C LYS A 72 -6.45 -16.72 -4.89
N ILE A 73 -5.18 -17.01 -4.56
CA ILE A 73 -4.04 -16.70 -5.43
C ILE A 73 -3.91 -17.81 -6.47
N ASP A 74 -4.34 -17.54 -7.70
CA ASP A 74 -4.31 -18.46 -8.84
C ASP A 74 -3.74 -17.79 -10.10
N HIS A 75 -3.89 -18.41 -11.26
CA HIS A 75 -3.34 -17.86 -12.51
C HIS A 75 -3.97 -16.53 -12.88
N TYR A 76 -5.27 -16.31 -12.65
CA TYR A 76 -5.94 -15.05 -12.95
C TYR A 76 -5.41 -13.90 -12.09
N PHE A 77 -5.10 -14.17 -10.81
CA PHE A 77 -4.43 -13.19 -9.96
C PHE A 77 -3.08 -12.77 -10.56
N TRP A 78 -2.28 -13.75 -10.99
CA TRP A 78 -0.95 -13.46 -11.55
C TRP A 78 -1.01 -12.75 -12.91
N GLU A 79 -1.95 -13.13 -13.78
CA GLU A 79 -2.17 -12.45 -15.07
C GLU A 79 -2.43 -10.95 -14.88
N ASP A 80 -3.27 -10.58 -13.91
CA ASP A 80 -3.55 -9.19 -13.59
C ASP A 80 -2.31 -8.46 -13.05
N VAL A 81 -1.58 -9.07 -12.11
CA VAL A 81 -0.33 -8.48 -11.57
C VAL A 81 0.68 -8.25 -12.69
N GLU A 82 0.88 -9.25 -13.55
CA GLU A 82 1.80 -9.17 -14.69
C GLU A 82 1.36 -8.11 -15.71
N TYR A 83 0.06 -7.98 -15.98
CA TYR A 83 -0.49 -6.94 -16.84
C TYR A 83 -0.18 -5.54 -16.29
N TYR A 84 -0.50 -5.28 -15.02
CA TYR A 84 -0.28 -3.95 -14.42
C TYR A 84 1.21 -3.66 -14.22
N ALA A 85 2.04 -4.66 -13.91
CA ALA A 85 3.49 -4.51 -13.71
C ALA A 85 4.22 -4.01 -14.97
N ARG A 86 3.70 -4.28 -16.18
CA ARG A 86 4.24 -3.71 -17.44
C ARG A 86 4.26 -2.18 -17.46
N PHE A 87 3.41 -1.54 -16.66
CA PHE A 87 3.33 -0.08 -16.50
C PHE A 87 3.75 0.38 -15.09
N GLY A 88 4.20 -0.55 -14.25
CA GLY A 88 4.50 -0.31 -12.84
C GLY A 88 5.86 0.35 -12.64
N LEU A 89 5.89 1.39 -11.82
CA LEU A 89 7.12 1.91 -11.23
C LEU A 89 7.50 1.15 -9.95
N GLU A 90 6.48 0.67 -9.22
CA GLU A 90 6.68 0.00 -7.95
C GLU A 90 5.58 -1.02 -7.64
N ILE A 91 5.99 -2.14 -7.02
CA ILE A 91 5.11 -3.11 -6.36
C ILE A 91 5.45 -3.12 -4.87
N VAL A 92 4.47 -2.77 -4.04
CA VAL A 92 4.51 -2.93 -2.58
C VAL A 92 3.76 -4.22 -2.22
N VAL A 93 4.39 -5.15 -1.50
CA VAL A 93 3.82 -6.50 -1.32
C VAL A 93 3.88 -6.97 0.13
N ASP A 94 2.80 -7.62 0.60
CA ASP A 94 2.77 -8.35 1.87
C ASP A 94 3.87 -9.42 1.93
N ASP A 95 4.40 -9.62 3.14
CA ASP A 95 5.56 -10.47 3.40
C ASP A 95 5.40 -11.91 2.89
N LYS A 96 4.18 -12.46 2.87
CA LYS A 96 3.93 -13.84 2.43
C LYS A 96 4.01 -14.01 0.92
N LEU A 97 3.77 -12.93 0.18
CA LEU A 97 3.88 -12.91 -1.27
C LEU A 97 5.25 -12.44 -1.77
N TRP A 98 6.10 -11.95 -0.87
CA TRP A 98 7.43 -11.41 -1.19
C TRP A 98 8.23 -12.28 -2.15
N ARG A 99 8.49 -13.56 -1.79
CA ARG A 99 9.31 -14.45 -2.63
C ARG A 99 8.69 -14.65 -4.01
N ALA A 100 7.40 -14.93 -4.08
CA ALA A 100 6.70 -15.15 -5.34
C ALA A 100 6.71 -13.92 -6.25
N VAL A 101 6.64 -12.71 -5.70
CA VAL A 101 6.74 -11.46 -6.46
C VAL A 101 8.18 -11.21 -6.91
N VAL A 102 9.18 -11.37 -6.03
CA VAL A 102 10.59 -11.20 -6.41
C VAL A 102 11.02 -12.20 -7.48
N ASP A 103 10.65 -13.47 -7.36
CA ASP A 103 11.01 -14.50 -8.33
C ASP A 103 10.42 -14.23 -9.72
N ARG A 104 9.27 -13.55 -9.80
CA ARG A 104 8.60 -13.21 -11.07
C ARG A 104 9.06 -11.91 -11.69
N PHE A 105 9.35 -10.90 -10.85
CA PHE A 105 9.53 -9.51 -11.29
C PHE A 105 10.91 -8.95 -10.97
N GLY A 106 11.80 -9.71 -10.32
CA GLY A 106 13.11 -9.24 -9.86
C GLY A 106 14.03 -8.78 -10.99
N ASP A 107 13.87 -9.33 -12.20
CA ASP A 107 14.64 -8.94 -13.39
C ASP A 107 13.99 -7.78 -14.17
N MET A 108 12.81 -7.32 -13.76
CA MET A 108 12.12 -6.20 -14.41
C MET A 108 12.61 -4.86 -13.85
N GLN A 109 12.49 -3.79 -14.66
CA GLN A 109 12.77 -2.42 -14.24
C GLN A 109 11.64 -1.84 -13.37
N ILE A 110 11.32 -2.51 -12.27
CA ILE A 110 10.28 -2.14 -11.31
C ILE A 110 10.85 -2.20 -9.89
N SER A 111 10.54 -1.19 -9.08
CA SER A 111 10.88 -1.22 -7.64
C SER A 111 10.00 -2.26 -6.95
N ILE A 112 10.56 -3.13 -6.12
CA ILE A 112 9.78 -4.07 -5.31
C ILE A 112 10.07 -3.75 -3.84
N ALA A 113 9.01 -3.43 -3.08
CA ALA A 113 9.10 -3.07 -1.68
C ALA A 113 8.32 -4.07 -0.82
N LYS A 114 8.99 -4.64 0.17
CA LYS A 114 8.41 -5.57 1.13
C LYS A 114 7.69 -4.83 2.26
N GLU A 115 6.48 -5.24 2.63
CA GLU A 115 5.70 -4.62 3.71
C GLU A 115 6.47 -4.55 5.03
N GLY A 116 7.07 -5.67 5.45
CA GLY A 116 7.78 -5.80 6.73
C GLY A 116 8.95 -4.83 6.90
N ASP A 117 9.50 -4.32 5.80
CA ASP A 117 10.64 -3.39 5.81
C ASP A 117 10.18 -1.91 5.89
N ILE A 118 8.89 -1.63 5.68
CA ILE A 118 8.36 -0.26 5.64
C ILE A 118 8.41 0.39 7.02
N ALA A 119 7.88 -0.28 8.06
CA ALA A 119 7.80 0.31 9.40
C ALA A 119 9.19 0.55 10.02
N PRO A 120 10.15 -0.40 9.96
CA PRO A 120 11.52 -0.15 10.40
C PRO A 120 12.17 1.03 9.67
N ALA A 121 12.01 1.13 8.35
CA ALA A 121 12.56 2.24 7.57
C ALA A 121 11.96 3.60 7.96
N ILE A 122 10.65 3.66 8.26
CA ILE A 122 10.01 4.88 8.77
C ILE A 122 10.63 5.33 10.09
N GLU A 123 10.82 4.40 11.03
CA GLU A 123 11.39 4.73 12.34
C GLU A 123 12.86 5.16 12.24
N GLU A 124 13.65 4.50 11.39
CA GLU A 124 15.02 4.92 11.09
C GLU A 124 15.08 6.34 10.49
N LEU A 125 14.20 6.64 9.53
CA LEU A 125 14.13 7.97 8.91
C LEU A 125 13.73 9.06 9.90
N LYS A 126 12.80 8.78 10.83
CA LYS A 126 12.46 9.73 11.91
C LYS A 126 13.65 10.02 12.82
N GLN A 127 14.42 8.99 13.19
CA GLN A 127 15.62 9.17 14.00
C GLN A 127 16.68 10.01 13.27
N LYS A 128 16.89 9.74 11.98
CA LYS A 128 17.80 10.55 11.12
C LYS A 128 17.32 11.99 11.01
N LEU A 129 16.02 12.22 10.82
CA LEU A 129 15.44 13.55 10.74
C LEU A 129 15.67 14.34 12.05
N TRP A 130 15.50 13.70 13.20
CA TRP A 130 15.76 14.32 14.49
C TRP A 130 17.24 14.70 14.67
N ARG A 131 18.19 13.85 14.25
CA ARG A 131 19.63 14.16 14.28
C ARG A 131 19.97 15.34 13.36
N ALA A 132 19.49 15.31 12.11
CA ALA A 132 19.66 16.41 11.16
C ALA A 132 19.03 17.72 11.66
N GLY A 133 17.93 17.63 12.41
CA GLY A 133 17.31 18.75 13.13
C GLY A 133 18.24 19.39 14.15
N LYS A 134 18.95 18.57 14.95
CA LYS A 134 19.94 19.05 15.92
C LYS A 134 21.14 19.70 15.25
N GLU A 135 21.58 19.15 14.14
CA GLU A 135 22.72 19.65 13.35
C GLU A 135 22.35 20.86 12.46
N LYS A 136 21.06 21.22 12.40
CA LYS A 136 20.50 22.29 11.55
C LYS A 136 20.81 22.13 10.06
N ASP A 137 21.04 20.91 9.60
CA ASP A 137 21.25 20.63 8.17
C ASP A 137 19.91 20.58 7.42
N VAL A 138 19.49 21.74 6.90
CA VAL A 138 18.23 21.91 6.18
C VAL A 138 18.18 21.09 4.89
N SER A 139 19.32 20.86 4.23
CA SER A 139 19.38 20.10 2.98
C SER A 139 19.08 18.62 3.25
N ILE A 140 19.76 18.05 4.25
CA ILE A 140 19.56 16.66 4.67
C ILE A 140 18.14 16.45 5.19
N GLN A 141 17.60 17.39 6.00
CA GLN A 141 16.21 17.32 6.48
C GLN A 141 15.22 17.15 5.33
N LYS A 142 15.29 18.00 4.30
CA LYS A 142 14.39 17.93 3.13
C LYS A 142 14.49 16.59 2.39
N GLN A 143 15.70 16.05 2.24
CA GLN A 143 15.89 14.75 1.60
C GLN A 143 15.27 13.60 2.41
N ILE A 144 15.42 13.63 3.74
CA ILE A 144 14.85 12.64 4.65
C ILE A 144 13.32 12.75 4.65
N GLU A 145 12.76 13.96 4.71
CA GLU A 145 11.31 14.20 4.65
C GLU A 145 10.69 13.62 3.39
N LYS A 146 11.31 13.85 2.23
CA LYS A 146 10.85 13.28 0.95
C LYS A 146 10.86 11.75 0.98
N LYS A 147 11.93 11.13 1.50
CA LYS A 147 12.01 9.67 1.66
C LYS A 147 10.94 9.15 2.62
N LEU A 148 10.74 9.83 3.75
CA LEU A 148 9.74 9.49 4.74
C LEU A 148 8.33 9.54 4.14
N GLU A 149 8.05 10.54 3.32
CA GLU A 149 6.76 10.65 2.61
C GLU A 149 6.51 9.44 1.71
N TYR A 150 7.52 8.99 0.95
CA TYR A 150 7.38 7.78 0.11
C TYR A 150 7.07 6.53 0.94
N TYR A 151 7.78 6.28 2.04
CA TYR A 151 7.49 5.13 2.90
C TYR A 151 6.11 5.21 3.57
N LEU A 152 5.67 6.41 3.94
CA LEU A 152 4.30 6.62 4.45
C LEU A 152 3.25 6.32 3.38
N GLN A 153 3.48 6.71 2.12
CA GLN A 153 2.61 6.38 1.00
C GLN A 153 2.52 4.86 0.80
N ARG A 154 3.65 4.14 0.83
CA ARG A 154 3.68 2.66 0.77
C ARG A 154 2.88 2.02 1.90
N LYS A 155 3.08 2.47 3.15
CA LYS A 155 2.31 2.01 4.31
C LYS A 155 0.80 2.18 4.11
N ILE A 156 0.39 3.29 3.51
CA ILE A 156 -1.02 3.57 3.28
C ILE A 156 -1.59 2.69 2.18
N LEU A 157 -0.86 2.47 1.09
CA LEU A 157 -1.32 1.58 0.01
C LEU A 157 -1.52 0.14 0.49
N ILE A 158 -0.54 -0.41 1.23
CA ILE A 158 -0.68 -1.77 1.78
C ILE A 158 -1.82 -1.84 2.80
N THR A 159 -2.01 -0.79 3.61
CA THR A 159 -3.17 -0.66 4.51
C THR A 159 -4.50 -0.66 3.76
N ILE A 160 -4.58 -0.01 2.60
CA ILE A 160 -5.78 -0.03 1.75
C ILE A 160 -6.02 -1.45 1.22
N ALA A 161 -4.97 -2.14 0.77
CA ALA A 161 -5.06 -3.50 0.26
C ALA A 161 -5.55 -4.48 1.36
N ASP A 162 -4.94 -4.49 2.54
CA ASP A 162 -5.34 -5.33 3.68
C ASP A 162 -6.78 -5.04 4.15
N ASN A 163 -7.13 -3.77 4.29
CA ASN A 163 -8.50 -3.41 4.67
C ASN A 163 -9.52 -3.82 3.59
N TYR A 164 -9.17 -3.70 2.30
CA TYR A 164 -10.04 -4.09 1.21
C TYR A 164 -10.24 -5.60 1.13
N VAL A 165 -9.18 -6.41 1.22
CA VAL A 165 -9.32 -7.88 1.23
C VAL A 165 -10.20 -8.32 2.41
N ASN A 166 -10.02 -7.73 3.59
CA ASN A 166 -10.84 -8.06 4.76
C ASN A 166 -12.30 -7.58 4.64
N LEU A 167 -12.54 -6.41 4.05
CA LEU A 167 -13.89 -5.91 3.73
C LEU A 167 -14.63 -6.90 2.83
N ARG A 168 -13.99 -7.34 1.74
CA ARG A 168 -14.56 -8.26 0.75
C ARG A 168 -14.80 -9.65 1.31
N ARG A 169 -13.81 -10.23 2.00
CA ARG A 169 -13.92 -11.55 2.64
C ARG A 169 -15.07 -11.67 3.63
N ARG A 170 -15.38 -10.59 4.34
CA ARG A 170 -16.43 -10.55 5.37
C ARG A 170 -17.83 -10.32 4.80
N GLY A 171 -17.98 -10.28 3.48
CA GLY A 171 -19.28 -10.06 2.83
C GLY A 171 -19.86 -8.67 3.10
N LEU A 172 -19.07 -7.74 3.61
CA LEU A 172 -19.44 -6.33 3.77
C LEU A 172 -19.33 -5.65 2.41
N LYS A 173 -20.17 -6.11 1.47
CA LYS A 173 -20.15 -5.70 0.07
C LYS A 173 -20.56 -4.22 -0.06
N HIS A 174 -20.19 -3.66 -1.22
CA HIS A 174 -20.56 -2.32 -1.68
C HIS A 174 -22.08 -2.12 -1.61
#